data_AF-A0A445CSL4-F1
#
_entry.id   AF-A0A445CSL4-F1
#
_cell.length_a   1.000
_cell.length_b   1.000
_cell.length_c   1.000
_cell.angle_alpha   90.00
_cell.angle_beta   90.00
_cell.angle_gamma   90.00
#
_symmetry.space_group_name_H-M   'P 1'
#
loop_
_entity.id
_entity.type
_entity.pdbx_description
1 polymer ?
#
loop_
_entity_poly.entity_id
_entity_poly.type
_entity_poly.pdbx_seq_one_letter_code
_entity_poly.pdbx_strand_id
1 'polypeptide(L)'
;MECECSQWSSEGIPCSHMFCAMKSVGLQKLPDSLLLRRWSKDAKKYLDESSAGGITQDREREFLMRYGALSVAATWIVFLGAQDGPSFHDTMNEVYHWTQTLEKKSGLKRQTRDSTTPNFVGDLSVVKTKGAPKRKKERG
;
A
#
# COMPACT_ATOMS: atom_id res chain seq x y z
N MET A 1 -28.61 15.97 -7.25
CA MET A 1 -28.82 14.81 -8.13
C MET A 1 -27.92 13.71 -7.59
N GLU A 2 -28.51 12.66 -7.04
CA GLU A 2 -27.79 11.60 -6.34
C GLU A 2 -28.16 10.25 -6.96
N CYS A 3 -27.18 9.37 -7.14
CA CYS A 3 -27.35 8.03 -7.68
C CYS A 3 -26.78 7.00 -6.70
N GLU A 4 -27.56 5.98 -6.40
CA GLU A 4 -27.14 4.86 -5.53
C GLU A 4 -26.02 4.01 -6.14
N CYS A 5 -25.80 4.14 -7.45
CA CYS A 5 -24.69 3.48 -8.15
C CYS A 5 -23.29 3.95 -7.71
N SER A 6 -23.21 5.00 -6.89
CA SER A 6 -21.98 5.55 -6.29
C SER A 6 -20.87 5.98 -7.27
N GLN A 7 -21.07 5.90 -8.58
CA GLN A 7 -20.04 6.24 -9.58
C GLN A 7 -19.59 7.70 -9.48
N TRP A 8 -20.52 8.61 -9.17
CA TRP A 8 -20.17 10.00 -8.89
C TRP A 8 -19.30 10.13 -7.63
N SER A 9 -19.60 9.34 -6.59
CA SER A 9 -18.83 9.36 -5.33
C SER A 9 -17.45 8.71 -5.47
N SER A 10 -17.31 7.69 -6.32
CA SER A 10 -16.04 6.97 -6.53
C SER A 10 -15.15 7.64 -7.58
N GLU A 11 -15.68 7.88 -8.78
CA GLU A 11 -14.91 8.34 -9.93
C GLU A 11 -15.09 9.85 -10.17
N GLY A 12 -16.14 10.46 -9.62
CA GLY A 12 -16.47 11.85 -9.89
C GLY A 12 -17.00 12.08 -11.30
N ILE A 13 -17.57 11.03 -11.91
CA ILE A 13 -18.14 11.04 -13.25
C ILE A 13 -19.64 10.83 -13.13
N PRO A 14 -20.50 11.65 -13.78
CA PRO A 14 -21.93 11.38 -13.81
C PRO A 14 -22.19 10.04 -14.50
N CYS A 15 -22.91 9.15 -13.84
CA CYS A 15 -23.29 7.87 -14.44
C CYS A 15 -24.41 8.05 -15.48
N SER A 16 -24.72 6.97 -16.20
CA SER A 16 -25.86 6.94 -17.14
C SER A 16 -27.19 7.33 -16.47
N HIS A 17 -27.45 6.90 -15.23
CA HIS A 17 -28.66 7.26 -14.49
C HIS A 17 -28.78 8.77 -14.24
N MET A 18 -27.67 9.43 -13.89
CA MET A 18 -27.63 10.87 -13.69
C MET A 18 -27.86 11.61 -15.02
N PHE A 19 -27.23 11.17 -16.11
CA PHE A 19 -27.48 11.73 -17.43
C PHE A 19 -28.95 11.58 -17.88
N CYS A 20 -29.57 10.42 -17.64
CA CYS A 20 -30.99 10.20 -17.90
C CYS A 20 -31.87 11.16 -17.10
N ALA A 21 -31.60 11.33 -15.81
CA ALA A 21 -32.30 12.28 -14.95
C ALA A 21 -32.14 13.73 -15.45
N MET A 22 -30.91 14.13 -15.83
CA MET A 22 -30.65 15.46 -16.40
C MET A 22 -31.48 15.71 -17.66
N LYS A 23 -31.53 14.73 -18.56
CA LYS A 23 -32.30 14.82 -19.81
C LYS A 23 -33.80 14.93 -19.55
N SER A 24 -34.32 14.18 -18.58
CA SER A 24 -35.75 14.23 -18.21
C SER A 24 -36.18 15.58 -17.65
N VAL A 25 -35.28 16.28 -16.95
CA VAL A 25 -35.50 17.62 -16.38
C VAL A 25 -35.19 18.73 -17.41
N GLY A 26 -34.72 18.38 -18.61
CA GLY A 26 -34.43 19.33 -19.68
C GLY A 26 -33.16 20.16 -19.47
N LEU A 27 -32.20 19.66 -18.68
CA LEU A 27 -30.92 20.36 -18.46
C LEU A 27 -30.08 20.34 -19.74
N GLN A 28 -29.80 21.52 -20.29
CA GLN A 28 -29.02 21.69 -21.52
C GLN A 28 -27.51 21.75 -21.27
N LYS A 29 -27.10 21.92 -20.00
CA LYS A 29 -25.71 22.02 -19.59
C LYS A 29 -25.48 21.19 -18.32
N LEU A 30 -24.25 20.73 -18.15
CA LEU A 30 -23.82 20.10 -16.90
C LEU A 30 -23.92 21.14 -15.78
N PRO A 31 -24.63 20.85 -14.66
CA PRO A 31 -24.63 21.71 -13.49
C PRO A 31 -23.22 21.91 -12.95
N ASP A 32 -22.91 23.10 -12.42
CA ASP A 32 -21.61 23.38 -11.81
C ASP A 32 -21.30 22.45 -10.62
N SER A 33 -22.34 21.97 -9.93
CA SER A 33 -22.21 20.97 -8.86
C SER A 33 -21.71 19.60 -9.36
N LEU A 34 -21.82 19.33 -10.67
CA LEU A 34 -21.31 18.14 -11.32
C LEU A 34 -20.02 18.42 -12.13
N LEU A 35 -19.50 19.65 -12.10
CA LEU A 35 -18.25 20.02 -12.75
C LEU A 35 -17.12 20.03 -11.72
N LEU A 36 -16.43 18.90 -11.60
CA LEU A 36 -15.25 18.82 -10.73
C LEU A 36 -14.15 19.73 -11.26
N ARG A 37 -13.49 20.45 -10.33
CA ARG A 37 -12.40 21.38 -10.68
C ARG A 37 -11.26 20.71 -11.45
N ARG A 38 -10.97 19.44 -11.16
CA ARG A 38 -10.00 18.62 -11.90
C ARG A 38 -10.32 18.44 -13.38
N TRP A 39 -11.57 18.64 -13.78
CA TRP A 39 -12.06 18.51 -15.16
C TRP A 39 -12.33 19.86 -15.82
N SER A 40 -12.19 20.94 -15.05
CA SER A 40 -12.34 22.30 -15.56
C SER A 40 -11.14 22.69 -16.43
N LYS A 41 -11.31 23.72 -17.26
CA LYS A 41 -10.21 24.29 -18.06
C LYS A 41 -9.06 24.81 -17.19
N ASP A 42 -9.33 25.14 -15.93
CA ASP A 42 -8.36 25.62 -14.96
C ASP A 42 -7.72 24.50 -14.12
N ALA A 43 -7.93 23.22 -14.47
CA ALA A 43 -7.41 22.08 -13.72
C ALA A 43 -5.90 22.17 -13.44
N LYS A 44 -5.12 22.73 -14.39
CA LYS A 44 -3.67 22.90 -14.25
C LYS A 44 -3.29 23.88 -13.13
N LYS A 45 -4.04 24.98 -12.95
CA LYS A 45 -3.79 25.98 -11.90
C LYS A 45 -3.99 25.38 -10.51
N TYR A 46 -4.94 24.45 -10.39
CA TYR A 46 -5.27 23.80 -9.13
C TYR A 46 -4.28 22.69 -8.75
N LEU A 47 -3.65 21.99 -9.71
CA LEU A 47 -2.60 21.02 -9.38
C LEU A 47 -1.41 21.71 -8.71
N ASP A 48 -1.06 22.91 -9.18
CA ASP A 48 0.00 23.73 -8.59
C ASP A 48 -0.40 24.22 -7.17
N GLU A 49 -1.66 24.59 -6.94
CA GLU A 49 -2.17 24.99 -5.61
C GLU A 49 -2.37 23.80 -4.65
N SER A 50 -2.80 22.64 -5.15
CA SER A 50 -3.00 21.41 -4.37
C SER A 50 -1.68 20.81 -3.88
N SER A 51 -0.57 21.10 -4.56
CA SER A 51 0.77 20.77 -4.06
C SER A 51 1.05 21.41 -2.70
N ALA A 52 0.40 22.54 -2.38
CA ALA A 52 0.56 23.22 -1.10
C ALA A 52 -0.17 22.54 0.06
N GLY A 53 -1.18 21.69 -0.20
CA GLY A 53 -1.95 20.96 0.81
C GLY A 53 -1.47 19.53 1.10
N GLY A 54 -0.48 19.03 0.33
CA GLY A 54 -0.10 17.62 0.27
C GLY A 54 1.19 17.24 1.01
N ILE A 55 1.69 18.05 1.94
CA ILE A 55 3.05 17.89 2.52
C ILE A 55 3.29 16.49 3.10
N THR A 56 2.29 15.84 3.69
CA THR A 56 2.42 14.48 4.26
C THR A 56 2.35 13.38 3.21
N GLN A 57 1.41 13.45 2.26
CA GLN A 57 1.29 12.49 1.16
C GLN A 57 2.49 12.58 0.21
N ASP A 58 3.01 13.78 0.00
CA ASP A 58 4.19 14.04 -0.81
C ASP A 58 5.46 13.47 -0.16
N ARG A 59 5.63 13.62 1.16
CA ARG A 59 6.76 13.01 1.89
C ARG A 59 6.73 11.49 1.89
N GLU A 60 5.56 10.86 2.08
CA GLU A 60 5.44 9.40 2.03
C GLU A 60 5.74 8.88 0.62
N ARG A 61 5.19 9.54 -0.40
CA ARG A 61 5.47 9.21 -1.80
C ARG A 61 6.95 9.39 -2.15
N GLU A 62 7.56 10.49 -1.71
CA GLU A 62 9.00 10.77 -1.89
C GLU A 62 9.86 9.70 -1.20
N PHE A 63 9.50 9.32 0.03
CA PHE A 63 10.16 8.24 0.77
C PHE A 63 10.07 6.92 0.00
N LEU A 64 8.88 6.52 -0.45
CA LEU A 64 8.67 5.27 -1.18
C LEU A 64 9.44 5.24 -2.52
N MET A 65 9.52 6.37 -3.23
CA MET A 65 10.33 6.47 -4.45
C MET A 65 11.82 6.24 -4.17
N ARG A 66 12.37 6.89 -3.13
CA ARG A 66 13.76 6.70 -2.71
C ARG A 66 14.03 5.28 -2.22
N TYR A 67 13.11 4.74 -1.41
CA TYR A 67 13.19 3.38 -0.88
C TYR A 67 13.20 2.34 -2.01
N GLY A 68 12.31 2.48 -3.00
CA GLY A 68 12.24 1.58 -4.15
C GLY A 68 13.54 1.59 -4.96
N ALA A 69 14.05 2.78 -5.29
CA ALA A 69 15.31 2.93 -6.02
C ALA A 69 16.50 2.28 -5.28
N LEU A 70 16.61 2.54 -3.97
CA LEU A 70 17.65 1.91 -3.12
C LEU A 70 17.50 0.40 -3.04
N SER A 71 16.27 -0.11 -2.92
CA SER A 71 16.00 -1.56 -2.82
C SER A 71 16.42 -2.30 -4.09
N VAL A 72 16.12 -1.73 -5.27
CA VAL A 72 16.53 -2.31 -6.56
C VAL A 72 18.05 -2.32 -6.68
N ALA A 73 18.72 -1.21 -6.35
CA ALA A 73 20.18 -1.14 -6.39
C ALA A 73 20.84 -2.14 -5.41
N ALA A 74 20.31 -2.24 -4.18
CA ALA A 74 20.80 -3.16 -3.17
C ALA A 74 20.60 -4.62 -3.57
N THR A 75 19.55 -4.95 -4.33
CA THR A 75 19.30 -6.33 -4.80
C THR A 75 20.47 -6.87 -5.61
N TRP A 76 21.08 -6.03 -6.46
CA TRP A 76 22.24 -6.44 -7.26
C TRP A 76 23.49 -6.63 -6.40
N ILE A 77 23.70 -5.77 -5.39
CA ILE A 77 24.78 -5.92 -4.41
C ILE A 77 24.63 -7.22 -3.62
N VAL A 78 23.41 -7.56 -3.19
CA VAL A 78 23.11 -8.81 -2.48
C VAL A 78 23.42 -10.02 -3.36
N PHE A 79 23.02 -9.99 -4.64
CA PHE A 79 23.31 -11.07 -5.58
C PHE A 79 24.83 -11.26 -5.76
N LEU A 80 25.57 -10.19 -6.05
CA LEU A 80 27.03 -10.26 -6.25
C LEU A 80 27.77 -10.66 -4.97
N GLY A 81 27.40 -10.09 -3.83
CA GLY A 81 28.02 -10.39 -2.55
C GLY A 81 27.81 -11.84 -2.11
N ALA A 82 26.71 -12.49 -2.49
CA ALA A 82 26.40 -13.86 -2.10
C ALA A 82 27.18 -14.93 -2.88
N GLN A 83 27.96 -14.56 -3.90
CA GLN A 83 28.62 -15.50 -4.82
C GLN A 83 29.69 -16.37 -4.13
N ASP A 84 30.42 -15.82 -3.17
CA ASP A 84 31.49 -16.50 -2.45
C ASP A 84 31.71 -15.91 -1.05
N GLY A 85 32.40 -16.67 -0.18
CA GLY A 85 32.63 -16.29 1.21
C GLY A 85 33.34 -14.95 1.41
N PRO A 86 34.49 -14.70 0.72
CA PRO A 86 35.16 -13.41 0.72
C PRO A 86 34.24 -12.25 0.29
N SER A 87 33.59 -12.36 -0.87
CA SER A 87 32.66 -11.34 -1.37
C SER A 87 31.52 -11.07 -0.40
N PHE A 88 31.01 -12.11 0.26
CA PHE A 88 29.94 -11.98 1.26
C PHE A 88 30.42 -11.19 2.46
N HIS A 89 31.58 -11.54 3.01
CA HIS A 89 32.14 -10.88 4.17
C HIS A 89 32.42 -9.40 3.89
N ASP A 90 33.05 -9.09 2.77
CA ASP A 90 33.38 -7.72 2.38
C ASP A 90 32.11 -6.89 2.14
N THR A 91 31.13 -7.46 1.43
CA THR A 91 29.84 -6.81 1.18
C THR A 91 29.08 -6.56 2.49
N MET A 92 29.04 -7.52 3.40
CA MET A 92 28.35 -7.37 4.69
C MET A 92 29.02 -6.31 5.57
N ASN A 93 30.35 -6.23 5.56
CA ASN A 93 31.07 -5.19 6.30
C ASN A 93 30.71 -3.79 5.80
N GLU A 94 30.65 -3.58 4.48
CA GLU A 94 30.23 -2.30 3.89
C GLU A 94 28.76 -1.98 4.17
N VAL A 95 27.86 -2.95 4.04
CA VAL A 95 26.44 -2.78 4.38
C VAL A 95 26.28 -2.36 5.84
N TYR A 96 27.02 -2.98 6.75
CA TYR A 96 27.00 -2.63 8.17
C TYR A 96 27.53 -1.22 8.41
N HIS A 97 28.66 -0.87 7.80
CA HIS A 97 29.25 0.46 7.90
C HIS A 97 28.29 1.56 7.41
N TRP A 98 27.63 1.37 6.26
CA TRP A 98 26.63 2.32 5.76
C TRP A 98 25.39 2.39 6.65
N THR A 99 24.91 1.24 7.14
CA THR A 99 23.77 1.19 8.06
C THR A 99 24.04 2.01 9.33
N GLN A 100 25.18 1.79 9.98
CA GLN A 100 25.59 2.55 11.17
C GLN A 100 25.72 4.04 10.88
N THR A 101 26.25 4.41 9.72
CA THR A 101 26.39 5.82 9.31
C THR A 101 25.03 6.49 9.16
N LEU A 102 24.05 5.79 8.58
CA LEU A 102 22.69 6.30 8.39
C LEU A 102 21.89 6.35 9.70
N GLU A 103 22.05 5.36 10.60
CA GLU A 103 21.47 5.38 11.94
C GLU A 103 21.96 6.58 12.76
N LYS A 104 23.27 6.86 12.73
CA LYS A 104 23.86 8.03 13.41
C LYS A 104 23.30 9.35 12.86
N LYS A 105 23.09 9.45 11.55
CA LYS A 105 22.53 10.65 10.91
C LYS A 105 21.03 10.85 11.17
N SER A 106 20.28 9.75 11.32
CA SER A 106 18.82 9.79 11.53
C SER A 106 18.41 9.84 13.00
N GLY A 107 19.30 9.50 13.93
CA GLY A 107 18.97 9.35 15.34
C GLY A 107 18.11 8.11 15.65
N LEU A 108 17.79 7.30 14.63
CA LEU A 108 17.00 6.08 14.74
C LEU A 108 17.93 4.90 15.04
N LYS A 109 17.85 4.34 16.25
CA LYS A 109 18.54 3.08 16.58
C LYS A 109 17.64 1.90 16.25
N ARG A 110 18.19 0.88 15.59
CA ARG A 110 17.57 -0.45 15.53
C ARG A 110 17.40 -0.98 16.95
N GLN A 111 16.20 -1.39 17.34
CA GLN A 111 16.02 -2.11 18.60
C GLN A 111 16.71 -3.47 18.49
N THR A 112 17.89 -3.61 19.12
CA THR A 112 18.51 -4.91 19.36
C THR A 112 17.69 -5.62 20.43
N ARG A 113 16.89 -6.62 20.04
CA ARG A 113 16.37 -7.61 20.98
C ARG A 113 17.51 -8.56 21.36
N ASP A 114 18.32 -8.16 22.33
CA ASP A 114 18.96 -9.14 23.20
C ASP A 114 17.91 -9.60 24.21
N SER A 115 17.21 -10.69 23.89
CA SER A 115 16.42 -11.42 24.88
C SER A 115 16.62 -12.90 24.68
N THR A 116 17.53 -13.47 25.47
CA THR A 116 17.58 -14.91 25.75
C THR A 116 16.28 -15.31 26.44
N THR A 117 15.34 -15.81 25.65
CA THR A 117 14.23 -16.65 26.16
C THR A 117 14.15 -17.88 25.27
N PRO A 118 14.30 -19.10 25.82
CA PRO A 118 14.20 -20.31 25.03
C PRO A 118 12.73 -20.47 24.61
N ASN A 119 12.47 -20.35 23.31
CA ASN A 119 11.16 -20.62 22.73
C ASN A 119 10.89 -22.13 22.80
N PHE A 120 10.31 -22.60 23.90
CA PHE A 120 9.62 -23.89 23.91
C PHE A 120 8.28 -23.69 23.21
N VAL A 121 8.29 -23.81 21.88
CA VAL A 121 7.07 -23.97 21.10
C VAL A 121 6.58 -25.39 21.38
N GLY A 122 5.68 -25.54 22.35
CA GLY A 122 4.92 -26.77 22.51
C GLY A 122 3.93 -26.91 21.36
N ASP A 123 3.80 -28.11 20.81
CA ASP A 123 2.90 -28.39 19.68
C ASP A 123 1.45 -27.97 19.99
N LEU A 124 0.80 -27.35 19.00
CA LEU A 124 -0.59 -26.93 19.06
C LEU A 124 -1.51 -28.14 19.31
N SER A 125 -2.44 -28.00 20.26
CA SER A 125 -3.38 -29.07 20.60
C SER A 125 -4.18 -29.48 19.37
N VAL A 126 -4.19 -30.78 19.06
CA VAL A 126 -4.97 -31.35 17.96
C VAL A 126 -6.45 -31.15 18.23
N VAL A 127 -7.05 -30.16 17.56
CA VAL A 127 -8.50 -29.95 17.59
C VAL A 127 -9.16 -31.00 16.70
N LYS A 128 -10.08 -31.78 17.28
CA LYS A 128 -10.86 -32.78 16.55
C LYS A 128 -11.71 -32.10 15.48
N THR A 129 -11.56 -32.54 14.23
CA THR A 129 -12.42 -32.09 13.13
C THR A 129 -13.85 -32.59 13.36
N LYS A 130 -14.84 -31.71 13.12
CA LYS A 130 -16.26 -32.06 13.16
C LYS A 130 -16.58 -33.03 12.01
N GLY A 131 -16.61 -34.32 12.31
CA GLY A 131 -17.18 -35.33 11.41
C GLY A 131 -18.71 -35.29 11.41
N ALA A 132 -19.33 -35.43 10.24
CA ALA A 132 -20.78 -35.54 10.11
C ALA A 132 -21.32 -36.84 10.75
N PRO A 133 -22.55 -36.86 11.30
CA PRO A 133 -23.08 -38.05 11.97
C PRO A 133 -23.36 -39.18 10.96
N LYS A 134 -22.84 -40.37 11.25
CA LYS A 134 -23.08 -41.58 10.46
C LYS A 134 -24.49 -42.10 10.75
N ARG A 135 -25.38 -42.17 9.73
CA ARG A 135 -26.67 -42.86 9.84
C ARG A 135 -26.43 -44.37 10.00
N LYS A 136 -27.07 -45.00 11.00
CA LYS A 136 -27.14 -46.45 11.12
C LYS A 136 -28.09 -47.01 10.06
N LYS A 137 -27.67 -48.08 9.39
CA LYS A 137 -28.50 -48.88 8.47
C LYS A 137 -29.24 -49.92 9.30
N GLU A 138 -30.56 -49.84 9.37
CA GLU A 138 -31.39 -50.94 9.88
C GLU A 138 -31.38 -52.10 8.87
N ARG A 139 -31.18 -53.32 9.37
CA ARG A 139 -31.33 -54.55 8.60
C ARG A 139 -32.80 -54.96 8.68
N GLY A 140 -33.48 -54.94 7.55
CA GLY A 140 -34.64 -55.79 7.25
C GLY A 140 -34.17 -56.97 6.43
#